data_AF-J7U0Y4-F1
#
_entry.id   AF-J7U0Y4-F1
#
_cell.length_a   1.000
_cell.length_b   1.000
_cell.length_c   1.000
_cell.angle_alpha   90.00
_cell.angle_beta   90.00
_cell.angle_gamma   90.00
#
_symmetry.space_group_name_H-M   'P 1'
#
loop_
_entity.id
_entity.type
_entity.pdbx_description
1 polymer ?
#
loop_
_entity_poly.entity_id
_entity_poly.type
_entity_poly.pdbx_seq_one_letter_code
_entity_poly.pdbx_strand_id
1 'polypeptide(L)'
;MVTFTNDAVNNMKSRLKQMFVNYFILTNQPRYLKFVEDVDRAHISTIHRFALEILRSAPLYTGLGTNFRIGSNEYLRGKLYDAYLGGFSCARRAGKSQFYA
;
A
#
# COMPACT_ATOMS: atom_id res chain seq x y z
N MET A 1 2.92 -3.60 -12.38
CA MET A 1 3.23 -4.95 -11.85
C MET A 1 3.11 -4.93 -10.35
N VAL A 2 2.44 -5.93 -9.78
CA VAL A 2 2.19 -6.00 -8.33
C VAL A 2 2.86 -7.23 -7.75
N THR A 3 3.50 -7.09 -6.58
CA THR A 3 4.16 -8.18 -5.85
C THR A 3 3.72 -8.23 -4.37
N PHE A 4 4.13 -9.26 -3.65
CA PHE A 4 3.84 -9.37 -2.22
C PHE A 4 4.88 -8.67 -1.33
N THR A 5 6.16 -8.81 -1.64
CA THR A 5 7.26 -8.33 -0.80
C THR A 5 8.06 -7.22 -1.47
N ASN A 6 8.69 -6.36 -0.65
CA ASN A 6 9.59 -5.33 -1.14
C ASN A 6 10.82 -5.94 -1.82
N ASP A 7 11.30 -7.09 -1.33
CA ASP A 7 12.44 -7.78 -1.93
C ASP A 7 12.12 -8.27 -3.34
N ALA A 8 10.89 -8.74 -3.58
CA ALA A 8 10.45 -9.11 -4.92
C ALA A 8 10.41 -7.88 -5.86
N VAL A 9 9.97 -6.71 -5.37
CA VAL A 9 10.02 -5.46 -6.15
C VAL A 9 11.45 -5.14 -6.56
N ASN A 10 12.37 -5.16 -5.58
CA ASN A 10 13.78 -4.82 -5.81
C ASN A 10 14.45 -5.81 -6.76
N ASN A 11 14.20 -7.10 -6.58
CA ASN A 11 14.74 -8.16 -7.44
C ASN A 11 14.27 -7.98 -8.89
N MET A 12 12.98 -7.75 -9.09
CA MET A 12 12.41 -7.54 -10.42
C MET A 12 12.96 -6.29 -11.10
N LYS A 13 13.08 -5.16 -10.38
CA LYS A 13 13.69 -3.93 -10.91
C LYS A 13 15.15 -4.16 -11.30
N SER A 14 15.93 -4.83 -10.46
CA SER A 14 17.34 -5.15 -10.74
C SER A 14 17.50 -6.00 -12.01
N ARG A 15 16.67 -7.05 -12.16
CA ARG A 15 16.69 -7.92 -13.34
C ARG A 15 16.34 -7.17 -14.63
N LEU A 16 15.34 -6.28 -14.60
CA LEU A 16 14.98 -5.46 -15.76
C LEU A 16 16.11 -4.50 -16.15
N LYS A 17 16.74 -3.82 -15.18
CA LYS A 17 17.89 -2.95 -15.45
C LYS A 17 19.04 -3.74 -16.08
N GLN A 18 19.39 -4.90 -15.52
CA GLN A 18 20.44 -5.75 -16.07
C GLN A 18 20.13 -6.20 -17.51
N MET A 19 18.88 -6.57 -17.79
CA MET A 19 18.45 -6.92 -19.15
C MET A 19 18.64 -5.76 -20.13
N PHE A 20 18.24 -4.53 -19.77
CA PHE A 20 18.40 -3.37 -20.63
C PHE A 20 19.86 -2.98 -20.83
N VAL A 21 20.71 -3.10 -19.80
CA VAL A 21 22.17 -2.94 -19.95
C VAL A 21 22.73 -3.95 -20.95
N ASN A 22 22.34 -5.23 -20.85
CA ASN A 22 22.77 -6.26 -21.80
C ASN A 22 22.32 -5.92 -23.23
N TYR A 23 21.10 -5.43 -23.41
CA TYR A 23 20.61 -4.99 -24.72
C TYR A 23 21.40 -3.81 -25.28
N PHE A 24 21.78 -2.85 -24.43
CA PHE A 24 22.66 -1.77 -24.86
C PHE A 24 24.01 -2.31 -25.33
N ILE A 25 24.65 -3.21 -24.57
CA ILE A 25 25.95 -3.80 -24.94
C ILE A 25 25.87 -4.53 -26.28
N LEU A 26 24.80 -5.29 -26.52
CA LEU A 26 24.65 -6.12 -27.72
C LEU A 26 24.24 -5.33 -28.98
N THR A 27 23.51 -4.23 -28.81
CA THR A 27 22.92 -3.50 -29.95
C THR A 27 23.50 -2.10 -30.16
N ASN A 28 24.22 -1.58 -29.16
CA ASN A 28 24.71 -0.21 -29.07
C ASN A 28 23.61 0.87 -29.24
N GLN A 29 22.35 0.54 -28.96
CA GLN A 29 21.25 1.49 -29.11
C GLN A 29 21.00 2.27 -27.81
N PRO A 30 21.14 3.61 -27.81
CA PRO A 30 21.08 4.42 -26.59
C PRO A 30 19.70 4.43 -25.91
N ARG A 31 18.63 4.01 -26.63
CA ARG A 31 17.28 3.88 -26.07
C ARG A 31 17.24 2.96 -24.83
N TYR A 32 18.09 1.93 -24.80
CA TYR A 32 18.10 0.98 -23.69
C TYR A 32 18.65 1.59 -22.40
N LEU A 33 19.53 2.59 -22.47
CA LEU A 33 19.97 3.35 -21.30
C LEU A 33 18.83 4.18 -20.71
N LYS A 34 17.98 4.78 -21.54
CA LYS A 34 16.76 5.46 -21.07
C LYS A 34 15.83 4.50 -20.33
N PHE A 35 15.67 3.28 -20.86
CA PHE A 35 14.85 2.28 -20.18
C PHE A 35 15.40 1.86 -18.82
N VAL A 36 16.72 1.84 -18.62
CA VAL A 36 17.32 1.59 -17.29
C VAL A 36 16.88 2.66 -16.28
N GLU A 37 16.86 3.93 -16.68
CA GLU A 37 16.39 5.05 -15.85
C GLU A 37 14.87 4.97 -15.60
N ASP A 38 14.09 4.61 -16.62
CA ASP A 38 12.63 4.53 -16.53
C ASP A 38 12.14 3.38 -15.62
N VAL A 39 12.94 2.33 -15.41
CA VAL A 39 12.59 1.23 -14.47
C VAL A 39 12.36 1.73 -13.04
N ASP A 40 13.05 2.80 -12.63
CA ASP A 40 12.85 3.35 -11.28
C ASP A 40 11.48 4.02 -11.14
N ARG A 41 11.01 4.65 -12.22
CA ARG A 41 9.70 5.32 -12.33
C ARG A 41 8.56 4.36 -12.67
N ALA A 42 8.87 3.15 -13.10
CA ALA A 42 7.87 2.14 -13.44
C ALA A 42 7.02 1.75 -12.21
N HIS A 43 5.73 1.51 -12.45
CA HIS A 43 4.77 1.03 -11.46
C HIS A 43 5.00 -0.45 -11.12
N ILE A 44 6.11 -0.74 -10.47
CA ILE A 44 6.45 -2.03 -9.86
C ILE A 44 6.45 -1.83 -8.35
N SER A 45 5.44 -2.35 -7.68
CA SER A 45 5.21 -2.10 -6.25
C SER A 45 4.60 -3.31 -5.57
N THR A 46 4.60 -3.29 -4.23
CA THR A 46 3.84 -4.27 -3.47
C THR A 46 2.34 -3.99 -3.57
N ILE A 47 1.51 -5.01 -3.32
CA ILE A 47 0.05 -4.87 -3.30
C ILE A 47 -0.42 -3.80 -2.31
N HIS A 48 0.27 -3.66 -1.17
CA HIS A 48 -0.01 -2.63 -0.17
C HIS A 48 0.21 -1.22 -0.71
N ARG A 49 1.35 -0.97 -1.36
CA ARG A 49 1.66 0.35 -1.93
C ARG A 49 0.74 0.68 -3.11
N PHE A 50 0.41 -0.32 -3.92
CA PHE A 50 -0.56 -0.19 -5.00
C PHE A 50 -1.96 0.20 -4.48
N ALA A 51 -2.46 -0.49 -3.45
CA ALA A 51 -3.73 -0.17 -2.83
C ALA A 51 -3.73 1.25 -2.23
N LEU A 52 -2.63 1.67 -1.60
CA LEU A 52 -2.48 3.02 -1.07
C LEU A 52 -2.56 4.09 -2.17
N GLU A 53 -1.95 3.83 -3.33
CA GLU A 53 -2.03 4.73 -4.50
C GLU A 53 -3.47 4.87 -5.01
N ILE A 54 -4.24 3.76 -5.07
CA ILE A 54 -5.66 3.79 -5.45
C ILE A 54 -6.51 4.57 -4.44
N LEU A 55 -6.32 4.31 -3.14
CA LEU A 55 -7.09 5.01 -2.11
C LEU A 55 -6.87 6.53 -2.14
N ARG A 56 -5.65 6.95 -2.51
CA ARG A 56 -5.30 8.37 -2.69
C ARG A 56 -5.77 8.97 -3.99
N SER A 57 -5.99 8.18 -5.05
CA SER A 57 -6.53 8.68 -6.32
C SER A 57 -8.04 8.94 -6.26
N ALA A 58 -8.74 8.32 -5.32
CA ALA A 58 -10.19 8.45 -5.14
C ALA A 58 -10.59 8.96 -3.73
N PRO A 59 -10.08 10.12 -3.28
CA PRO A 59 -10.28 10.60 -1.90
C PRO A 59 -11.75 10.93 -1.59
N LEU A 60 -12.51 11.39 -2.60
CA LEU A 60 -13.93 11.72 -2.45
C LEU A 60 -14.77 10.49 -2.12
N TYR A 61 -14.49 9.36 -2.77
CA TYR A 61 -15.25 8.11 -2.60
C TYR A 61 -14.85 7.35 -1.34
N THR A 62 -13.59 7.49 -0.89
CA THR A 62 -13.09 6.78 0.29
C THR A 62 -13.38 7.51 1.61
N GLY A 63 -13.60 8.83 1.57
CA GLY A 63 -13.79 9.64 2.78
C GLY A 63 -12.52 9.79 3.64
N LEU A 64 -11.37 9.30 3.17
CA LEU A 64 -10.09 9.33 3.89
C LEU A 64 -9.32 10.66 3.70
N GLY A 65 -9.76 11.50 2.76
CA GLY A 65 -9.06 12.69 2.34
C GLY A 65 -7.79 12.38 1.53
N THR A 66 -7.03 13.41 1.17
CA THR A 66 -5.85 13.30 0.30
C THR A 66 -4.55 13.04 1.05
N ASN A 67 -4.46 13.43 2.32
CA ASN A 67 -3.22 13.49 3.10
C ASN A 67 -3.13 12.42 4.21
N PHE A 68 -3.87 11.33 4.10
CA PHE A 68 -3.77 10.26 5.10
C PHE A 68 -2.45 9.48 4.98
N ARG A 69 -1.96 9.01 6.12
CA ARG A 69 -0.70 8.26 6.25
C ARG A 69 -0.96 7.00 7.05
N ILE A 70 -0.20 5.95 6.72
CA ILE A 70 -0.22 4.70 7.49
C ILE A 70 0.54 4.96 8.79
N GLY A 71 -0.17 4.92 9.92
CA GLY A 71 0.42 5.03 11.25
C GLY A 71 0.93 3.67 11.75
N SER A 72 2.10 3.67 12.40
CA SER A 72 2.69 2.48 13.02
C SER A 72 2.42 2.36 14.53
N ASN A 73 1.65 3.29 15.11
CA ASN A 73 1.45 3.35 16.56
C ASN A 73 0.44 2.30 17.04
N GLU A 74 0.96 1.13 17.39
CA GLU A 74 0.17 0.00 17.88
C GLU A 74 -0.52 0.29 19.22
N TYR A 75 0.14 1.02 20.13
CA TYR A 75 -0.41 1.36 21.44
C TYR A 75 -1.66 2.24 21.33
N LEU A 76 -1.59 3.32 20.55
CA LEU A 76 -2.76 4.19 20.33
C LEU A 76 -3.88 3.44 19.62
N ARG A 77 -3.53 2.58 18.65
CA ARG A 77 -4.49 1.74 17.94
C ARG A 77 -5.22 0.78 18.90
N GLY A 78 -4.49 0.15 19.83
CA GLY A 78 -5.06 -0.71 20.87
C GLY A 78 -6.01 0.04 21.79
N LYS A 79 -5.60 1.20 22.31
CA LYS A 79 -6.49 2.06 23.12
C LYS A 79 -7.77 2.46 22.38
N LEU A 80 -7.65 2.78 21.09
CA LEU A 80 -8.82 3.09 20.27
C LEU A 80 -9.76 1.88 20.21
N TYR A 81 -9.23 0.70 19.90
CA TYR A 81 -10.03 -0.52 19.84
C TYR A 81 -10.73 -0.81 21.15
N ASP A 82 -10.04 -0.73 22.28
CA ASP A 82 -10.64 -0.97 23.59
C ASP A 82 -11.79 0.02 23.88
N ALA A 83 -11.59 1.31 23.58
CA ALA A 83 -12.62 2.33 23.76
C ALA A 83 -13.87 2.05 22.92
N TYR A 84 -13.71 1.80 21.61
CA TYR A 84 -14.83 1.59 20.69
C TYR A 84 -15.52 0.24 20.89
N LEU A 85 -14.75 -0.85 21.06
CA LEU A 85 -15.31 -2.19 21.28
C LEU A 85 -15.96 -2.31 22.66
N GLY A 86 -15.37 -1.68 23.68
CA GLY A 86 -15.95 -1.60 25.02
C GLY A 86 -17.28 -0.84 25.01
N GLY A 87 -17.32 0.33 24.37
CA GLY A 87 -18.54 1.12 24.18
C GLY A 87 -19.63 0.34 23.43
N PHE A 88 -19.27 -0.32 22.33
CA PHE A 88 -20.20 -1.16 21.55
C PHE A 88 -20.76 -2.33 22.38
N SER A 89 -19.91 -3.00 23.16
CA SER A 89 -20.32 -4.10 24.03
C SER A 89 -21.28 -3.64 25.13
N CYS A 90 -21.04 -2.47 25.71
CA CYS A 90 -21.92 -1.86 26.71
C CYS A 90 -23.28 -1.48 26.10
N ALA A 91 -23.29 -0.81 24.95
CA ALA A 91 -24.51 -0.45 24.23
C ALA A 91 -25.35 -1.69 23.86
N ARG A 92 -24.70 -2.77 23.43
CA ARG A 92 -25.37 -4.05 23.12
C ARG A 92 -26.00 -4.69 24.37
N ARG A 93 -25.37 -4.59 25.55
CA ARG A 93 -25.94 -5.10 26.81
C ARG A 93 -27.12 -4.25 27.27
N ALA A 94 -27.04 -2.92 27.13
CA ALA A 94 -28.12 -2.00 27.46
C ALA A 94 -29.36 -2.22 26.58
N GLY A 95 -29.18 -2.43 25.26
CA GLY A 95 -30.28 -2.75 24.34
C GLY A 95 -30.92 -4.12 24.60
N LYS A 96 -30.18 -5.10 25.15
CA LYS A 96 -30.76 -6.37 25.61
C LYS A 96 -31.55 -6.22 26.92
N SER A 97 -31.14 -5.33 27.81
CA SER A 97 -31.84 -5.07 29.08
C SER A 97 -33.25 -4.50 28.89
N GLN A 98 -33.52 -3.80 27.79
CA GLN A 98 -34.84 -3.26 27.46
C GLN A 98 -35.82 -4.29 26.87
N PHE A 99 -35.35 -5.49 26.52
CA PHE A 99 -36.18 -6.56 25.95
C PHE A 99 -36.56 -7.66 26.98
N TYR A 100 -36.01 -7.60 28.20
CA TYR A 100 -36.27 -8.55 29.29
C TYR A 100 -36.88 -7.88 30.54
N ALA A 101 -37.60 -6.77 30.35
CA ALA A 101 -38.45 -6.14 31.35
C ALA A 101 -39.88 -6.08 30.80
#